data_AF-A0A0A0KCD5-F1
#
_entry.id   AF-A0A0A0KCD5-F1
#
_cell.length_a   1.000
_cell.length_b   1.000
_cell.length_c   1.000
_cell.angle_alpha   90.00
_cell.angle_beta   90.00
_cell.angle_gamma   90.00
#
_symmetry.space_group_name_H-M   'P 1'
#
loop_
_entity.id
_entity.type
_entity.pdbx_description
1 polymer ?
#
loop_
_entity_poly.entity_id
_entity_poly.type
_entity_poly.pdbx_seq_one_letter_code
_entity_poly.pdbx_strand_id
1 'polypeptide(L)'
;MKSSEDSSIYDRVVNAIFDEESLVMKDDRHDCGTATIQYTDLGTEVRDHVIDATREMFRLHCAKHLEMSSMYLLDSSTQINRNTVKLLSHGGDILELCHELRLPFLNWLVFSQKSSFKRYDISYVYRRAIGHSPPNRYLQGDFDIIGGTSALTEAEVIKIKRFKCGSPSVASKKRGSIFSIVSNSPSRDCGHYFIFF
;
A
#
# COMPACT_ATOMS: atom_id res chain seq x y z
N MET A 1 -36.16 13.87 3.25
CA MET A 1 -35.73 14.07 1.85
C MET A 1 -34.46 14.92 1.86
N LYS A 2 -33.54 14.77 0.91
CA LYS A 2 -32.57 15.84 0.60
C LYS A 2 -33.33 16.94 -0.17
N SER A 3 -33.06 18.22 0.06
CA SER A 3 -33.60 19.26 -0.82
C SER A 3 -32.77 19.35 -2.11
N SER A 4 -33.34 19.92 -3.17
CA SER A 4 -32.59 20.27 -4.38
C SER A 4 -31.57 21.39 -4.12
N GLU A 5 -31.86 22.26 -3.16
CA GLU A 5 -31.00 23.37 -2.76
C GLU A 5 -29.70 22.85 -2.10
N ASP A 6 -29.80 21.85 -1.21
CA ASP A 6 -28.64 21.18 -0.58
C ASP A 6 -27.65 20.65 -1.63
N SER A 7 -28.16 20.02 -2.70
CA SER A 7 -27.32 19.54 -3.81
C SER A 7 -26.65 20.70 -4.52
N SER A 8 -27.41 21.74 -4.88
CA SER A 8 -26.85 22.90 -5.59
C SER A 8 -25.75 23.64 -4.80
N ILE A 9 -25.80 23.61 -3.47
CA ILE A 9 -24.77 24.15 -2.59
C ILE A 9 -23.56 23.21 -2.54
N TYR A 10 -23.78 21.90 -2.41
CA TYR A 10 -22.73 20.88 -2.42
C TYR A 10 -21.92 20.92 -3.72
N ASP A 11 -22.59 20.88 -4.87
CA ASP A 11 -21.99 20.86 -6.20
C ASP A 11 -21.14 22.12 -6.43
N ARG A 12 -21.61 23.29 -5.98
CA ARG A 12 -20.84 24.55 -6.01
C ARG A 12 -19.58 24.50 -5.15
N VAL A 13 -19.64 23.92 -3.95
CA VAL A 13 -18.48 23.79 -3.06
C VAL A 13 -17.47 22.79 -3.60
N VAL A 14 -17.91 21.65 -4.14
CA VAL A 14 -17.03 20.65 -4.76
C VAL A 14 -16.34 21.22 -5.99
N ASN A 15 -17.06 21.87 -6.90
CA ASN A 15 -16.48 22.49 -8.09
C ASN A 15 -15.46 23.59 -7.72
N ALA A 16 -15.72 24.39 -6.67
CA ALA A 16 -14.78 25.39 -6.19
C ALA A 16 -13.53 24.83 -5.47
N ILE A 17 -13.55 23.55 -5.06
CA ILE A 17 -12.38 22.84 -4.51
C ILE A 17 -11.51 22.26 -5.63
N PHE A 18 -12.11 21.87 -6.76
CA PHE A 18 -11.45 21.25 -7.91
C PHE A 18 -11.25 22.20 -9.11
N ASP A 19 -11.39 23.51 -8.92
CA ASP A 19 -11.17 24.52 -9.96
C ASP A 19 -9.67 24.62 -10.34
N GLU A 20 -9.33 24.09 -11.51
CA GLU A 20 -7.95 24.03 -12.01
C GLU A 20 -7.34 25.41 -12.25
N GLU A 21 -8.14 26.43 -12.62
CA GLU A 21 -7.63 27.79 -12.87
C GLU A 21 -7.15 28.45 -11.56
N SER A 22 -7.95 28.37 -10.50
CA SER A 22 -7.59 28.78 -9.13
C SER A 22 -6.38 28.02 -8.56
N LEU A 23 -6.22 26.74 -8.91
CA LEU A 23 -5.07 25.94 -8.49
C LEU A 23 -3.78 26.35 -9.22
N VAL A 24 -3.83 26.55 -10.54
CA VAL A 24 -2.67 26.97 -11.35
C VAL A 24 -2.21 28.39 -10.99
N MET A 25 -3.14 29.33 -10.77
CA MET A 25 -2.86 30.69 -10.29
C MET A 25 -2.11 30.75 -8.95
N LYS A 26 -2.04 29.64 -8.21
CA LYS A 26 -1.41 29.51 -6.90
C LYS A 26 -0.01 28.90 -6.95
N ASP A 27 0.39 28.29 -8.07
CA ASP A 27 1.66 27.55 -8.22
C ASP A 27 2.80 28.38 -8.83
N ASP A 28 2.59 29.69 -9.06
CA ASP A 28 3.56 30.69 -9.55
C ASP A 28 4.73 30.99 -8.57
N ARG A 29 5.08 30.00 -7.73
CA ARG A 29 6.16 30.03 -6.73
C ARG A 29 6.92 28.70 -6.58
N HIS A 30 6.67 27.68 -7.41
CA HIS A 30 7.54 26.50 -7.46
C HIS A 30 7.88 26.05 -8.89
N ASP A 31 9.18 25.93 -9.17
CA ASP A 31 9.70 25.24 -10.35
C ASP A 31 9.42 23.74 -10.23
N CYS A 32 8.25 23.32 -10.71
CA CYS A 32 7.72 21.97 -10.55
C CYS A 32 8.25 20.98 -11.62
N GLY A 33 9.20 21.39 -12.48
CA GLY A 33 9.79 20.52 -13.50
C GLY A 33 10.54 19.30 -12.92
N THR A 34 10.87 19.32 -11.63
CA THR A 34 11.64 18.27 -10.94
C THR A 34 10.82 17.30 -10.08
N ALA A 35 9.54 17.59 -9.82
CA ALA A 35 8.73 16.82 -8.86
C ALA A 35 8.21 15.47 -9.40
N THR A 36 8.17 15.30 -10.72
CA THR A 36 7.52 14.15 -11.39
C THR A 36 8.36 12.87 -11.36
N ILE A 37 9.69 12.98 -11.38
CA ILE A 37 10.62 11.84 -11.46
C ILE A 37 11.05 11.41 -10.06
N GLN A 38 10.44 10.35 -9.53
CA GLN A 38 10.69 9.87 -8.16
C GLN A 38 11.99 9.06 -7.99
N TYR A 39 12.64 8.64 -9.08
CA TYR A 39 13.85 7.80 -9.04
C TYR A 39 14.76 8.09 -10.24
N THR A 40 16.08 7.98 -10.04
CA THR A 40 17.04 7.91 -11.14
C THR A 40 17.04 6.54 -11.80
N ASP A 41 17.45 6.48 -13.06
CA ASP A 41 17.44 5.30 -13.94
C ASP A 41 18.04 4.04 -13.27
N LEU A 42 19.31 4.11 -12.85
CA LEU A 42 20.03 3.07 -12.09
C LEU A 42 19.31 2.66 -10.78
N GLY A 43 18.61 3.60 -10.14
CA GLY A 43 17.80 3.34 -8.94
C GLY A 43 16.52 2.54 -9.24
N THR A 44 16.05 2.55 -10.50
CA THR A 44 14.93 1.71 -10.95
C THR A 44 15.39 0.29 -11.32
N GLU A 45 16.52 0.13 -12.01
CA GLU A 45 17.04 -1.20 -12.40
C GLU A 45 17.24 -2.11 -11.19
N VAL A 46 18.00 -1.63 -10.19
CA VAL A 46 18.30 -2.43 -8.99
C VAL A 46 17.06 -2.61 -8.12
N ARG A 47 16.12 -1.66 -8.13
CA ARG A 47 14.82 -1.85 -7.48
C ARG A 47 14.08 -3.01 -8.12
N ASP A 48 13.91 -2.99 -9.44
CA ASP A 48 13.06 -3.95 -10.15
C ASP A 48 13.69 -5.36 -10.17
N HIS A 49 15.02 -5.46 -10.23
CA HIS A 49 15.75 -6.71 -9.98
C HIS A 49 15.39 -7.34 -8.62
N VAL A 50 15.31 -6.54 -7.54
CA VAL A 50 14.97 -7.05 -6.21
C VAL A 50 13.47 -7.38 -6.09
N ILE A 51 12.58 -6.67 -6.80
CA ILE A 51 11.17 -7.09 -6.92
C ILE A 51 11.10 -8.49 -7.51
N ASP A 52 11.78 -8.73 -8.64
CA ASP A 52 11.70 -10.01 -9.34
C ASP A 52 12.40 -11.15 -8.59
N ALA A 53 13.53 -10.88 -7.92
CA ALA A 53 14.19 -11.83 -7.03
C ALA A 53 13.28 -12.25 -5.85
N THR A 54 12.56 -11.29 -5.24
CA THR A 54 11.56 -11.60 -4.21
C THR A 54 10.34 -12.35 -4.79
N ARG A 55 9.81 -11.94 -5.95
CA ARG A 55 8.69 -12.64 -6.63
C ARG A 55 9.05 -14.10 -6.84
N GLU A 56 10.23 -14.39 -7.36
CA GLU A 56 10.68 -15.76 -7.60
C GLU A 56 10.85 -16.55 -6.30
N MET A 57 11.47 -15.96 -5.28
CA MET A 57 11.59 -16.59 -3.96
C MET A 57 10.22 -16.93 -3.34
N PHE A 58 9.20 -16.07 -3.50
CA PHE A 58 7.83 -16.38 -3.08
C PHE A 58 7.17 -17.48 -3.93
N ARG A 59 7.42 -17.52 -5.25
CA ARG A 59 6.95 -18.62 -6.14
C ARG A 59 7.55 -19.97 -5.76
N LEU A 60 8.86 -20.01 -5.46
CA LEU A 60 9.57 -21.21 -4.96
C LEU A 60 9.02 -21.72 -3.61
N HIS A 61 8.35 -20.85 -2.85
CA HIS A 61 7.63 -21.18 -1.62
C HIS A 61 6.13 -21.53 -1.85
N CYS A 62 5.74 -21.77 -3.10
CA CYS A 62 4.40 -22.12 -3.56
C CYS A 62 3.30 -21.09 -3.24
N ALA A 63 3.67 -19.82 -3.01
CA ALA A 63 2.70 -18.75 -2.86
C ALA A 63 2.20 -18.26 -4.22
N LYS A 64 0.89 -17.99 -4.31
CA LYS A 64 0.27 -17.41 -5.51
C LYS A 64 0.29 -15.90 -5.42
N HIS A 65 0.50 -15.22 -6.56
CA HIS A 65 0.30 -13.78 -6.58
C HIS A 65 -1.18 -13.45 -6.34
N LEU A 66 -1.45 -12.51 -5.43
CA LEU A 66 -2.78 -11.97 -5.17
C LEU A 66 -2.65 -10.48 -4.85
N GLU A 67 -2.56 -9.69 -5.92
CA GLU A 67 -2.65 -8.23 -5.90
C GLU A 67 -4.02 -7.80 -5.35
N MET A 68 -4.01 -6.81 -4.46
CA MET A 68 -5.20 -6.17 -3.92
C MET A 68 -5.21 -4.70 -4.34
N SER A 69 -6.39 -4.13 -4.62
CA SER A 69 -6.50 -2.71 -4.96
C SER A 69 -5.89 -1.83 -3.87
N SER A 70 -4.97 -0.95 -4.25
CA SER A 70 -4.29 -0.01 -3.33
C SER A 70 -5.18 1.16 -2.87
N MET A 71 -6.42 1.22 -3.37
CA MET A 71 -7.45 2.20 -3.06
C MET A 71 -8.83 1.51 -2.97
N TYR A 72 -9.68 1.97 -2.05
CA TYR A 72 -11.08 1.53 -1.96
C TYR A 72 -12.00 2.69 -1.55
N LEU A 73 -13.30 2.57 -1.89
CA LEU A 73 -14.34 3.49 -1.44
C LEU A 73 -14.55 3.32 0.07
N LEU A 74 -14.58 4.43 0.82
CA LEU A 74 -14.81 4.42 2.26
C LEU A 74 -16.31 4.38 2.56
N ASP A 75 -16.86 3.19 2.74
CA ASP A 75 -18.24 3.04 3.25
C ASP A 75 -18.34 3.36 4.75
N SER A 76 -19.53 3.81 5.13
CA SER A 76 -20.04 4.03 6.49
C SER A 76 -19.77 2.90 7.50
N SER A 77 -19.70 1.64 7.07
CA SER A 77 -19.41 0.50 7.94
C SER A 77 -17.92 0.30 8.26
N THR A 78 -17.01 0.98 7.55
CA THR A 78 -15.57 0.73 7.65
C THR A 78 -14.97 1.34 8.93
N GLN A 79 -14.26 0.52 9.72
CA GLN A 79 -13.64 0.95 10.97
C GLN A 79 -12.64 2.10 10.72
N ILE A 80 -12.93 3.29 11.27
CA ILE A 80 -12.23 4.54 10.95
C ILE A 80 -10.77 4.50 11.44
N ASN A 81 -9.87 4.06 10.57
CA ASN A 81 -8.44 4.23 10.77
C ASN A 81 -8.11 5.74 10.66
N ARG A 82 -7.56 6.32 11.72
CA ARG A 82 -7.20 7.74 11.74
C ARG A 82 -5.88 8.05 11.04
N ASN A 83 -5.09 7.05 10.62
CA ASN A 83 -3.73 7.23 10.09
C ASN A 83 -3.61 6.99 8.57
N THR A 84 -4.72 6.59 7.91
CA THR A 84 -4.80 6.43 6.46
C THR A 84 -4.71 7.76 5.72
N VAL A 85 -4.42 7.67 4.42
CA VAL A 85 -4.55 8.78 3.48
C VAL A 85 -5.93 8.67 2.84
N LYS A 86 -6.64 9.80 2.76
CA LYS A 86 -7.98 9.88 2.15
C LYS A 86 -7.95 10.93 1.05
N LEU A 87 -8.55 10.59 -0.08
CA LEU A 87 -8.76 11.48 -1.21
C LEU A 87 -10.27 11.75 -1.32
N LEU A 88 -10.62 12.97 -1.70
CA LEU A 88 -11.99 13.30 -2.13
C LEU A 88 -12.01 13.21 -3.67
N SER A 89 -13.04 12.60 -4.24
CA SER A 89 -13.27 12.63 -5.69
C SER A 89 -14.17 13.81 -6.08
N HIS A 90 -14.14 14.20 -7.36
CA HIS A 90 -15.11 15.16 -7.90
C HIS A 90 -16.57 14.65 -7.80
N GLY A 91 -16.78 13.33 -7.70
CA GLY A 91 -18.11 12.75 -7.42
C GLY A 91 -18.57 12.91 -5.97
N GLY A 92 -17.73 13.46 -5.09
CA GLY A 92 -18.00 13.60 -3.66
C GLY A 92 -17.62 12.37 -2.82
N ASP A 93 -17.22 11.28 -3.46
CA ASP A 93 -16.78 10.05 -2.80
C ASP A 93 -15.46 10.23 -2.04
N ILE A 94 -15.39 9.62 -0.85
CA ILE A 94 -14.14 9.54 -0.08
C ILE A 94 -13.46 8.20 -0.38
N LEU A 95 -12.29 8.27 -0.99
CA LEU A 95 -11.45 7.13 -1.32
C LEU A 95 -10.36 7.00 -0.26
N GLU A 96 -10.15 5.81 0.29
CA GLU A 96 -9.10 5.51 1.26
C GLU A 96 -7.97 4.71 0.59
N LEU A 97 -6.73 5.14 0.80
CA LEU A 97 -5.54 4.44 0.30
C LEU A 97 -5.05 3.41 1.32
N CYS A 98 -4.62 2.25 0.83
CA CYS A 98 -4.13 1.14 1.64
C CYS A 98 -2.89 1.54 2.47
N HIS A 99 -3.00 1.46 3.79
CA HIS A 99 -1.90 1.66 4.74
C HIS A 99 -1.01 0.41 4.93
N GLU A 100 -1.58 -0.78 4.74
CA GLU A 100 -0.89 -2.08 4.66
C GLU A 100 -1.68 -3.05 3.76
N LEU A 101 -0.99 -3.98 3.09
CA LEU A 101 -1.61 -4.94 2.14
C LEU A 101 -2.36 -6.10 2.84
N ARG A 102 -2.09 -6.34 4.12
CA ARG A 102 -2.72 -7.43 4.89
C ARG A 102 -4.21 -7.19 5.20
N LEU A 103 -4.63 -5.95 5.43
CA LEU A 103 -6.02 -5.67 5.84
C LEU A 103 -7.04 -5.95 4.71
N PRO A 104 -6.84 -5.49 3.46
CA PRO A 104 -7.67 -5.90 2.32
C PRO A 104 -7.72 -7.42 2.14
N PHE A 105 -6.57 -8.09 2.27
CA PHE A 105 -6.45 -9.54 2.17
C PHE A 105 -7.23 -10.30 3.26
N LEU A 106 -7.26 -9.80 4.51
CA LEU A 106 -8.09 -10.41 5.57
C LEU A 106 -9.59 -10.30 5.24
N ASN A 107 -10.04 -9.18 4.69
CA ASN A 107 -11.43 -9.01 4.27
C ASN A 107 -11.80 -9.98 3.13
N TRP A 108 -10.93 -10.11 2.12
CA TRP A 108 -11.07 -11.11 1.04
C TRP A 108 -11.04 -12.55 1.56
N LEU A 109 -10.21 -12.85 2.55
CA LEU A 109 -10.11 -14.19 3.15
C LEU A 109 -11.42 -14.60 3.83
N VAL A 110 -12.01 -13.71 4.63
CA VAL A 110 -13.30 -13.95 5.31
C VAL A 110 -14.40 -14.26 4.29
N PHE A 111 -14.47 -13.49 3.19
CA PHE A 111 -15.43 -13.76 2.12
C PHE A 111 -15.15 -15.08 1.39
N SER A 112 -13.87 -15.41 1.15
CA SER A 112 -13.49 -16.53 0.27
C SER A 112 -13.28 -17.88 0.96
N GLN A 113 -13.48 -17.95 2.28
CA GLN A 113 -13.56 -19.16 3.13
C GLN A 113 -12.44 -20.21 2.97
N LYS A 114 -11.22 -19.78 2.58
CA LYS A 114 -10.09 -20.71 2.38
C LYS A 114 -9.47 -21.15 3.71
N SER A 115 -9.45 -22.46 3.95
CA SER A 115 -8.82 -23.10 5.12
C SER A 115 -7.30 -23.26 5.02
N SER A 116 -6.76 -23.31 3.79
CA SER A 116 -5.33 -23.37 3.51
C SER A 116 -5.01 -22.57 2.24
N PHE A 117 -4.10 -21.61 2.33
CA PHE A 117 -3.70 -20.77 1.19
C PHE A 117 -2.37 -20.07 1.47
N LYS A 118 -1.53 -19.93 0.44
CA LYS A 118 -0.31 -19.11 0.46
C LYS A 118 -0.41 -18.02 -0.59
N ARG A 119 -0.19 -16.76 -0.22
CA ARG A 119 -0.14 -15.64 -1.17
C ARG A 119 1.13 -14.83 -1.07
N TYR A 120 1.42 -14.10 -2.13
CA TYR A 120 2.25 -12.91 -2.08
C TYR A 120 1.65 -11.75 -2.88
N ASP A 121 2.01 -10.54 -2.47
CA ASP A 121 1.61 -9.26 -3.06
C ASP A 121 2.82 -8.33 -2.97
N ILE A 122 3.05 -7.48 -3.98
CA ILE A 122 4.13 -6.47 -3.96
C ILE A 122 3.59 -5.20 -4.60
N SER A 123 3.07 -4.31 -3.75
CA SER A 123 2.19 -3.21 -4.10
C SER A 123 2.48 -1.97 -3.25
N TYR A 124 2.14 -0.79 -3.78
CA TYR A 124 2.38 0.46 -3.06
C TYR A 124 1.35 0.70 -1.95
N VAL A 125 1.84 1.08 -0.77
CA VAL A 125 1.03 1.51 0.38
C VAL A 125 1.34 2.96 0.74
N TYR A 126 0.33 3.64 1.27
CA TYR A 126 0.39 5.08 1.54
C TYR A 126 0.11 5.38 3.00
N ARG A 127 0.99 6.15 3.62
CA ARG A 127 0.86 6.56 5.03
C ARG A 127 0.91 8.08 5.12
N ARG A 128 0.17 8.66 6.08
CA ARG A 128 0.12 10.11 6.26
C ARG A 128 1.52 10.67 6.50
N ALA A 129 1.83 11.77 5.82
CA ALA A 129 3.07 12.51 6.03
C ALA A 129 3.03 13.36 7.31
N ILE A 130 4.19 13.78 7.79
CA ILE A 130 4.32 14.70 8.93
C ILE A 130 4.49 16.12 8.36
N GLY A 131 3.74 17.08 8.88
CA GLY A 131 3.70 18.45 8.36
C GLY A 131 3.05 18.56 6.97
N HIS A 132 3.34 19.67 6.28
CA HIS A 132 2.74 20.03 4.99
C HIS A 132 3.49 19.40 3.80
N SER A 133 3.62 18.07 3.77
CA SER A 133 4.28 17.36 2.65
C SER A 133 3.40 16.26 2.04
N PRO A 134 3.62 15.88 0.76
CA PRO A 134 2.83 14.82 0.12
C PRO A 134 2.97 13.47 0.85
N PRO A 135 1.93 12.62 0.88
CA PRO A 135 1.91 11.34 1.57
C PRO A 135 3.14 10.46 1.30
N ASN A 136 3.55 9.72 2.33
CA ASN A 136 4.67 8.80 2.22
C ASN A 136 4.23 7.52 1.51
N ARG A 137 4.75 7.34 0.29
CA ARG A 137 4.63 6.12 -0.53
C ARG A 137 5.70 5.12 -0.10
N TYR A 138 5.30 3.89 0.22
CA TYR A 138 6.21 2.78 0.48
C TYR A 138 5.91 1.65 -0.50
N LEU A 139 6.95 1.01 -1.03
CA LEU A 139 6.77 -0.24 -1.76
C LEU A 139 6.75 -1.38 -0.73
N GLN A 140 5.55 -1.91 -0.48
CA GLN A 140 5.35 -3.00 0.47
C GLN A 140 5.20 -4.30 -0.31
N GLY A 141 5.73 -5.40 0.22
CA GLY A 141 5.40 -6.73 -0.26
C GLY A 141 5.05 -7.65 0.88
N ASP A 142 3.87 -8.23 0.84
CA ASP A 142 3.38 -9.14 1.87
C ASP A 142 3.51 -10.58 1.36
N PHE A 143 3.95 -11.47 2.23
CA PHE A 143 3.83 -12.92 2.05
C PHE A 143 3.03 -13.48 3.21
N ASP A 144 1.90 -14.12 2.92
CA ASP A 144 0.95 -14.62 3.90
C ASP A 144 0.73 -16.12 3.75
N ILE A 145 0.84 -16.87 4.84
CA ILE A 145 0.39 -18.27 4.94
C ILE A 145 -0.83 -18.35 5.85
N ILE A 146 -1.89 -19.00 5.36
CA ILE A 146 -3.08 -19.40 6.11
C ILE A 146 -3.07 -20.92 6.27
N GLY A 147 -3.26 -21.39 7.50
CA GLY A 147 -3.36 -22.81 7.81
C GLY A 147 -2.01 -23.52 7.87
N GLY A 148 -2.03 -24.86 7.80
CA GLY A 148 -0.86 -25.71 8.04
C GLY A 148 -0.53 -25.89 9.53
N THR A 149 0.54 -26.64 9.82
CA THR A 149 1.05 -26.79 11.20
C THR A 149 1.91 -25.57 11.56
N SER A 150 1.75 -25.07 12.78
CA SER A 150 2.40 -23.83 13.24
C SER A 150 3.92 -23.86 13.08
N ALA A 151 4.58 -24.94 13.50
CA ALA A 151 6.03 -25.07 13.47
C ALA A 151 6.61 -25.10 12.03
N LEU A 152 5.94 -25.75 11.07
CA LEU A 152 6.39 -25.74 9.67
C LEU A 152 6.17 -24.36 9.04
N THR A 153 5.04 -23.72 9.33
CA THR A 153 4.71 -22.37 8.85
C THR A 153 5.68 -21.33 9.41
N GLU A 154 6.06 -21.43 10.69
CA GLU A 154 7.07 -20.60 11.35
C GLU A 154 8.47 -20.83 10.77
N ALA A 155 8.90 -22.08 10.59
CA ALA A 155 10.19 -22.42 9.99
C ALA A 155 10.29 -21.94 8.52
N GLU A 156 9.21 -22.06 7.75
CA GLU A 156 9.13 -21.55 6.38
C GLU A 156 9.23 -20.02 6.34
N VAL A 157 8.47 -19.33 7.20
CA VAL A 157 8.55 -17.87 7.36
C VAL A 157 9.97 -17.42 7.74
N ILE A 158 10.64 -18.14 8.65
CA ILE A 158 12.03 -17.88 9.05
C ILE A 158 13.03 -18.14 7.91
N LYS A 159 12.76 -19.13 7.03
CA LYS A 159 13.58 -19.37 5.83
C LYS A 159 13.45 -18.21 4.83
N ILE A 160 12.23 -17.73 4.58
CA ILE A 160 11.95 -16.60 3.68
C ILE A 160 12.64 -15.32 4.20
N LYS A 161 12.51 -15.02 5.49
CA LYS A 161 13.21 -13.91 6.18
C LYS A 161 14.75 -13.95 6.07
N ARG A 162 15.32 -15.11 5.77
CA ARG A 162 16.78 -15.27 5.58
C ARG A 162 17.22 -15.00 4.15
N PHE A 163 16.30 -14.69 3.23
CA PHE A 163 16.60 -14.20 1.89
C PHE A 163 17.20 -12.78 1.97
N LYS A 164 18.53 -12.70 2.06
CA LYS A 164 19.26 -11.44 2.21
C LYS A 164 19.64 -10.84 0.87
N CYS A 165 19.02 -9.72 0.52
CA CYS A 165 19.51 -8.80 -0.50
C CYS A 165 20.20 -7.55 0.12
N GLY A 166 21.05 -7.76 1.14
CA GLY A 166 21.97 -6.75 1.69
C GLY A 166 21.56 -6.02 2.99
N SER A 167 20.27 -5.92 3.31
CA SER A 167 19.76 -5.09 4.44
C SER A 167 19.20 -5.90 5.63
N PRO A 168 19.06 -5.36 6.88
CA PRO A 168 18.91 -6.20 8.08
C PRO A 168 17.59 -6.15 8.88
N SER A 169 16.59 -5.31 8.57
CA SER A 169 15.43 -5.09 9.48
C SER A 169 14.30 -6.10 9.25
N VAL A 170 13.95 -6.91 10.28
CA VAL A 170 13.05 -8.09 10.16
C VAL A 170 11.93 -8.17 11.20
N ALA A 171 10.67 -8.32 10.75
CA ALA A 171 9.43 -8.19 11.55
C ALA A 171 8.24 -8.99 10.96
N SER A 172 8.02 -10.20 11.48
CA SER A 172 6.81 -11.00 11.19
C SER A 172 5.65 -10.64 12.11
N LYS A 173 4.42 -10.89 11.65
CA LYS A 173 3.23 -10.85 12.50
C LYS A 173 2.42 -12.14 12.37
N LYS A 174 2.12 -12.77 13.52
CA LYS A 174 1.19 -13.89 13.64
C LYS A 174 -0.17 -13.35 14.12
N ARG A 175 -1.27 -13.76 13.49
CA ARG A 175 -2.63 -13.37 13.89
C ARG A 175 -3.56 -14.57 13.72
N GLY A 176 -3.81 -15.30 14.81
CA GLY A 176 -4.47 -16.61 14.74
C GLY A 176 -3.64 -17.60 13.90
N SER A 177 -4.29 -18.30 12.98
CA SER A 177 -3.67 -19.26 12.05
C SER A 177 -3.05 -18.62 10.79
N ILE A 178 -2.74 -17.32 10.85
CA ILE A 178 -2.17 -16.55 9.74
C ILE A 178 -0.80 -16.00 10.14
N PHE A 179 0.18 -16.15 9.26
CA PHE A 179 1.52 -15.57 9.41
C PHE A 179 1.85 -14.66 8.24
N SER A 180 2.32 -13.45 8.53
CA SER A 180 2.72 -12.44 7.55
C SER A 180 4.19 -12.07 7.68
N ILE A 181 4.83 -11.88 6.53
CA ILE A 181 6.10 -11.18 6.30
C ILE A 181 5.79 -9.90 5.52
N VAL A 182 6.53 -8.79 5.75
CA VAL A 182 6.17 -7.47 5.21
C VAL A 182 7.40 -6.70 4.70
N SER A 183 7.87 -6.99 3.49
CA SER A 183 8.97 -6.27 2.84
C SER A 183 8.49 -4.79 2.68
N ASN A 184 9.25 -3.73 3.01
CA ASN A 184 8.68 -2.36 3.17
C ASN A 184 9.70 -1.21 2.96
N SER A 185 9.96 -0.76 1.72
CA SER A 185 10.95 0.30 1.43
C SER A 185 10.35 1.72 1.30
N PRO A 186 11.01 2.77 1.88
CA PRO A 186 10.65 4.17 1.67
C PRO A 186 11.07 4.66 0.27
N SER A 187 10.37 5.66 -0.26
CA SER A 187 10.50 6.11 -1.66
C SER A 187 11.41 7.32 -1.92
N ARG A 188 12.12 7.86 -0.92
CA ARG A 188 12.78 9.19 -1.04
C ARG A 188 14.31 9.24 -0.91
N ASP A 189 14.99 8.14 -0.57
CA ASP A 189 16.46 8.10 -0.52
C ASP A 189 17.02 6.86 -1.22
N CYS A 190 17.95 7.06 -2.16
CA CYS A 190 18.64 5.98 -2.86
C CYS A 190 19.81 5.48 -2.01
N GLY A 191 19.78 4.19 -1.61
CA GLY A 191 20.86 3.57 -0.84
C GLY A 191 20.49 2.26 -0.16
N HIS A 192 19.21 2.07 0.20
CA HIS A 192 18.73 0.86 0.87
C HIS A 192 17.56 0.20 0.13
N TYR A 193 17.91 -0.68 -0.81
CA TYR A 193 16.96 -1.53 -1.51
C TYR A 193 16.21 -2.43 -0.51
N PHE A 194 14.89 -2.48 -0.70
CA PHE A 194 13.91 -3.32 -0.01
C PHE A 194 14.27 -3.73 1.42
N ILE A 195 13.77 -2.96 2.39
CA ILE A 195 13.80 -3.31 3.81
C ILE A 195 12.90 -4.52 4.01
N PHE A 196 13.43 -5.74 3.83
CA PHE A 196 12.59 -6.92 3.79
C PHE A 196 12.46 -7.62 5.14
N PHE A 197 11.25 -7.49 5.71
CA PHE A 197 11.00 -7.82 7.10
C PHE A 197 10.63 -9.29 7.37
#